data_AF-A0AAN6P2H8-F1
#
_entry.id   AF-A0AAN6P2H8-F1
#
_cell.length_a   1.000
_cell.length_b   1.000
_cell.length_c   1.000
_cell.angle_alpha   90.00
_cell.angle_beta   90.00
_cell.angle_gamma   90.00
#
_symmetry.space_group_name_H-M   'P 1'
#
loop_
_entity.id
_entity.type
_entity.pdbx_description
1 polymer ?
#
loop_
_entity_poly.entity_id
_entity_poly.type
_entity_poly.pdbx_seq_one_letter_code
_entity_poly.pdbx_strand_id
1 'polypeptide(L)'
;MAVLVGDGVLGAASILSLPISPEGQDTITAVANFKKISAEDKAACPSLVITSVESGAQGLDLFRESASNAMKYEALWTEAGVGHINKWLRSNVLSRTEQGTTKAPVRNLIESVLRNAGAALQAAEYRDMKLSVEGGPSPLTVARLNQALAEWAQDAHEELQQQLEIAFVGEAWRQMNWWKLFWRVDDVGMLSSEMVARRFLPEAEKRLIFLAGRLQEAGVAGITAGGDKSVTYSGPAVPPLFPEGERVVATTSTETTTLETKGTWPAHIPFTRNYLQAETVPALQAMAQKLVLQSSTLAGATTALGGMSWLSGFGVYECGAIAALGIALSLRGLQTRWERARDFWEGEVREEGRKAIRATEASFAELLDSVSPEVPEDVALELEELKETKSALKRAEKALARLK
;
A
#
# COMPACT_ATOMS: atom_id res chain seq x y z
N MET A 1 19.80 21.24 12.72
CA MET A 1 21.19 21.67 13.00
C MET A 1 21.33 21.78 14.51
N ALA A 2 22.02 20.83 15.14
CA ALA A 2 22.26 20.84 16.58
C ALA A 2 23.73 21.19 16.80
N VAL A 3 24.00 22.29 17.51
CA VAL A 3 25.34 22.60 18.00
C VAL A 3 25.46 21.90 19.34
N LEU A 4 26.32 20.89 19.43
CA LEU A 4 26.60 20.20 20.68
C LEU A 4 27.56 21.04 21.50
N VAL A 5 27.12 21.54 22.66
CA VAL A 5 27.95 22.30 23.57
C VAL A 5 28.32 21.42 24.76
N GLY A 6 29.60 21.12 24.91
CA GLY A 6 30.14 20.38 26.05
C GLY A 6 30.98 21.29 26.94
N ASP A 7 30.96 21.05 28.25
CA ASP A 7 31.83 21.75 29.19
C ASP A 7 32.89 20.79 29.74
N GLY A 8 34.14 21.25 29.74
CA GLY A 8 35.31 20.50 30.18
C GLY A 8 35.63 19.24 29.37
N VAL A 9 36.55 18.43 29.92
CA VAL A 9 37.07 17.21 29.29
C VAL A 9 36.00 16.13 29.11
N LEU A 10 35.07 16.02 30.07
CA LEU A 10 33.96 15.07 30.01
C LEU A 10 32.94 15.45 28.93
N GLY A 11 32.66 16.75 28.76
CA GLY A 11 31.81 17.24 27.68
C GLY A 11 32.42 16.97 26.30
N ALA A 12 33.73 17.18 26.15
CA ALA A 12 34.45 16.87 24.92
C ALA A 12 34.50 15.38 24.59
N ALA A 13 34.73 14.51 25.59
CA ALA A 13 34.72 13.06 25.40
C ALA A 13 33.33 12.54 24.99
N SER A 14 32.26 13.14 25.52
CA SER A 14 30.87 12.81 25.18
C SER A 14 30.49 13.27 23.77
N ILE A 15 31.11 14.34 23.28
CA ILE A 15 30.94 14.81 21.90
C ILE A 15 31.66 13.87 20.92
N LEU A 16 32.89 13.45 21.26
CA LEU A 16 33.69 12.55 20.42
C LEU A 16 33.13 11.12 20.32
N SER A 17 32.36 10.69 21.31
CA SER A 17 31.70 9.38 21.30
C SER A 17 30.43 9.33 20.43
N LEU A 18 29.93 10.49 19.97
CA LEU A 18 28.81 10.54 19.05
C LEU A 18 29.29 10.35 17.61
N PRO A 19 28.55 9.62 16.75
CA PRO A 19 28.85 9.50 15.33
C PRO A 19 28.54 10.83 14.64
N ILE A 20 29.44 11.79 14.77
CA ILE A 20 29.36 13.07 14.07
C ILE A 20 29.67 12.79 12.60
N SER A 21 28.62 12.62 11.78
CA SER A 21 28.83 12.50 10.32
C SER A 21 29.44 13.81 9.80
N PRO A 22 30.54 13.74 9.00
CA PRO A 22 31.15 14.90 8.38
C PRO A 22 30.33 15.36 7.17
N GLU A 23 29.03 15.64 7.36
CA GLU A 23 28.22 16.27 6.33
C GLU A 23 28.50 17.77 6.31
N GLY A 24 29.49 18.13 5.50
CA GLY A 24 29.79 19.51 5.12
C GLY A 24 30.83 20.17 6.01
N GLN A 25 31.97 20.52 5.41
CA GLN A 25 33.02 21.37 5.99
C GLN A 25 32.52 22.77 6.42
N ASP A 26 31.27 23.12 6.08
CA ASP A 26 30.65 24.43 6.33
C ASP A 26 29.82 24.50 7.62
N THR A 27 29.67 23.42 8.39
CA THR A 27 28.85 23.43 9.62
C THR A 27 29.66 23.18 10.89
N ILE A 28 29.41 23.98 11.94
CA ILE A 28 29.97 23.75 13.28
C ILE A 28 29.15 22.64 13.94
N THR A 29 29.75 21.45 14.06
CA THR A 29 29.06 20.27 14.58
C THR A 29 29.16 20.13 16.10
N ALA A 30 30.24 20.65 16.71
CA ALA A 30 30.40 20.62 18.16
C ALA A 30 31.33 21.72 18.68
N VAL A 31 31.08 22.14 19.92
CA VAL A 31 31.84 23.16 20.66
C VAL A 31 32.10 22.61 22.05
N ALA A 32 33.35 22.63 22.49
CA ALA A 32 33.72 22.25 23.86
C ALA A 32 34.39 23.44 24.56
N ASN A 33 33.91 23.77 25.75
CA ASN A 33 34.46 24.82 26.59
C ASN A 33 35.56 24.25 27.51
N PHE A 34 36.72 24.89 27.55
CA PHE A 34 37.83 24.48 28.41
C PHE A 34 38.38 25.68 29.16
N LYS A 35 38.66 25.52 30.46
CA LYS A 35 39.20 26.61 31.31
C LYS A 35 40.64 27.00 30.99
N LYS A 36 41.51 26.05 30.61
CA LYS A 36 42.90 26.31 30.20
C LYS A 36 43.35 25.22 29.23
N ILE A 37 43.95 25.62 28.11
CA ILE A 37 44.55 24.74 27.11
C ILE A 37 46.03 25.12 27.00
N SER A 38 46.95 24.16 27.16
CA SER A 38 48.39 24.40 27.04
C SER A 38 48.79 24.61 25.58
N ALA A 39 49.88 25.37 25.34
CA ALA A 39 50.39 25.59 23.99
C ALA A 39 50.83 24.28 23.29
N GLU A 40 51.22 23.28 24.06
CA GLU A 40 51.56 21.93 23.58
C GLU A 40 50.31 21.18 23.07
N ASP A 41 49.18 21.31 23.78
CA ASP A 41 47.89 20.73 23.39
C ASP A 41 47.32 21.40 22.12
N LYS A 42 47.60 22.70 21.93
CA LYS A 42 47.24 23.43 20.71
C LYS A 42 47.97 22.89 19.49
N ALA A 43 49.23 22.47 19.64
CA ALA A 43 50.04 21.93 18.55
C ALA A 43 49.68 20.48 18.20
N ALA A 44 49.18 19.71 19.17
CA ALA A 44 48.76 18.32 18.98
C ALA A 44 47.49 18.17 18.13
N CYS A 45 46.67 19.22 18.01
CA CYS A 45 45.37 19.19 17.35
C CYS A 45 45.23 20.24 16.24
N PRO A 46 45.90 20.07 15.08
CA PRO A 46 45.90 21.07 14.00
C PRO A 46 44.56 21.24 13.29
N SER A 47 43.61 20.30 13.45
CA SER A 47 42.28 20.35 12.83
C SER A 47 41.22 21.09 13.67
N LEU A 48 41.53 21.45 14.93
CA LEU A 48 40.59 22.13 15.83
C LEU A 48 40.81 23.64 15.82
N VAL A 49 39.73 24.41 15.63
CA VAL A 49 39.76 25.87 15.76
C VAL A 49 39.61 26.24 17.24
N ILE A 50 40.71 26.67 17.85
CA ILE A 50 40.74 27.07 19.27
C ILE A 50 40.47 28.58 19.36
N THR A 51 39.48 28.96 20.17
CA THR A 51 39.09 30.35 20.37
C THR A 51 39.10 30.68 21.86
N SER A 52 39.77 31.77 22.24
CA SER A 52 39.79 32.26 23.63
C SER A 52 38.92 33.49 23.77
N VAL A 53 37.81 33.37 24.50
CA VAL A 53 36.89 34.50 24.76
C VAL A 53 37.51 35.50 25.75
N GLU A 54 38.27 35.01 26.74
CA GLU A 54 38.91 35.82 27.78
C GLU A 54 39.98 36.75 27.19
N SER A 55 40.86 36.22 26.33
CA SER A 55 41.91 37.00 25.66
C SER A 55 41.32 38.06 24.72
N GLY A 56 40.21 37.72 24.04
CA GLY A 56 39.50 38.65 23.16
C GLY A 56 38.82 39.79 23.91
N ALA A 57 38.21 39.50 25.06
CA ALA A 57 37.61 40.51 25.93
C ALA A 57 38.67 41.46 26.52
N GLN A 58 39.78 40.90 27.03
CA GLN A 58 40.89 41.68 27.59
C GLN A 58 41.53 42.59 26.55
N GLY A 59 41.72 42.11 25.32
CA GLY A 59 42.21 42.95 24.22
C GLY A 59 41.28 44.12 23.91
N LEU A 60 39.96 43.86 23.89
CA LEU A 60 38.95 44.89 23.59
C LEU A 60 38.90 45.97 24.66
N ASP A 61 39.03 45.60 25.94
CA ASP A 61 39.04 46.54 27.05
C ASP A 61 40.29 47.43 27.02
N LEU A 62 41.47 46.86 26.73
CA LEU A 62 42.72 47.62 26.55
C LEU A 62 42.65 48.62 25.39
N PHE A 63 41.94 48.27 24.32
CA PHE A 63 41.71 49.16 23.18
C PHE A 63 40.74 50.30 23.53
N ARG A 64 39.70 50.01 24.31
CA ARG A 64 38.73 51.01 24.79
C ARG A 64 39.36 52.02 25.75
N GLU A 65 40.34 51.60 26.54
CA GLU A 65 41.08 52.49 27.45
C GLU A 65 41.94 53.52 26.70
N SER A 66 42.63 53.12 25.63
CA SER A 66 43.41 54.04 24.82
C SER A 66 43.76 53.44 23.45
N ALA A 67 43.63 54.26 22.40
CA ALA A 67 44.09 53.91 21.05
C ALA A 67 45.61 53.65 20.97
N SER A 68 46.40 54.10 21.96
CA SER A 68 47.84 53.81 22.04
C SER A 68 48.15 52.34 22.32
N ASN A 69 47.17 51.55 22.81
CA ASN A 69 47.31 50.13 23.10
C ASN A 69 47.02 49.22 21.88
N ALA A 70 46.87 49.80 20.69
CA ALA A 70 46.50 49.09 19.46
C ALA A 70 47.37 47.85 19.18
N MET A 71 48.69 47.92 19.41
CA MET A 71 49.61 46.78 19.22
C MET A 71 49.31 45.60 20.17
N LYS A 72 48.96 45.91 21.43
CA LYS A 72 48.61 44.88 22.43
C LYS A 72 47.23 44.28 22.14
N TYR A 73 46.29 45.11 21.68
CA TYR A 73 45.00 44.65 21.17
C TYR A 73 45.18 43.68 20.01
N GLU A 74 46.00 44.01 19.00
CA GLU A 74 46.20 43.16 17.83
C GLU A 74 46.80 41.80 18.20
N ALA A 75 47.77 41.77 19.13
CA ALA A 75 48.34 40.54 19.66
C ALA A 75 47.29 39.67 20.38
N LEU A 76 46.50 40.26 21.28
CA LEU A 76 45.46 39.52 22.02
C LEU A 76 44.28 39.10 21.13
N TRP A 77 43.94 39.90 20.12
CA TRP A 77 42.88 39.61 19.17
C TRP A 77 43.25 38.47 18.21
N THR A 78 44.51 38.40 17.80
CA THR A 78 45.05 37.28 17.00
C THR A 78 45.17 36.01 17.85
N GLU A 79 45.64 36.12 19.09
CA GLU A 79 45.68 34.99 20.04
C GLU A 79 44.29 34.43 20.35
N ALA A 80 43.27 35.29 20.42
CA ALA A 80 41.89 34.90 20.65
C ALA A 80 41.28 34.07 19.51
N GLY A 81 41.90 34.04 18.31
CA GLY A 81 41.42 33.25 17.18
C GLY A 81 40.17 33.80 16.49
N VAL A 82 39.68 34.98 16.88
CA VAL A 82 38.43 35.60 16.38
C VAL A 82 38.48 35.87 14.87
N GLY A 83 39.68 36.12 14.33
CA GLY A 83 39.89 36.29 12.88
C GLY A 83 39.49 35.08 12.05
N HIS A 84 39.70 33.85 12.57
CA HIS A 84 39.30 32.62 11.87
C HIS A 84 37.78 32.48 11.82
N ILE A 85 37.09 32.77 12.93
CA ILE A 85 35.62 32.78 12.98
C ILE A 85 35.04 33.81 12.02
N ASN A 86 35.61 35.02 11.99
CA ASN A 86 35.18 36.07 11.07
C ASN A 86 35.40 35.65 9.61
N LYS A 87 36.54 35.03 9.29
CA LYS A 87 36.84 34.52 7.95
C LYS A 87 35.89 33.39 7.54
N TRP A 88 35.55 32.49 8.45
CA TRP A 88 34.57 31.40 8.26
C TRP A 88 33.13 31.92 8.11
N LEU A 89 32.72 32.90 8.91
CA LEU A 89 31.42 33.57 8.76
C LEU A 89 31.35 34.29 7.41
N ARG A 90 32.41 35.00 7.05
CA ARG A 90 32.51 35.71 5.77
C ARG A 90 32.53 34.76 4.59
N SER A 91 33.22 33.62 4.65
CA SER A 91 33.17 32.63 3.57
C SER A 91 31.74 32.10 3.40
N ASN A 92 31.02 31.79 4.49
CA ASN A 92 29.62 31.34 4.41
C ASN A 92 28.64 32.42 3.90
N VAL A 93 28.90 33.70 4.20
CA VAL A 93 28.06 34.82 3.73
C VAL A 93 28.38 35.20 2.29
N LEU A 94 29.66 35.22 1.92
CA LEU A 94 30.20 35.68 0.63
C LEU A 94 30.35 34.59 -0.42
N SER A 95 30.21 33.30 -0.07
CA SER A 95 29.96 32.21 -1.03
C SER A 95 28.67 32.54 -1.78
N ARG A 96 28.84 33.30 -2.86
CA ARG A 96 27.81 33.62 -3.83
C ARG A 96 27.51 32.32 -4.56
N THR A 97 26.56 31.56 -4.02
CA THR A 97 25.97 30.43 -4.71
C THR A 97 25.51 30.89 -6.09
N GLU A 98 25.78 30.07 -7.11
CA GLU A 98 25.31 30.31 -8.47
C GLU A 98 23.81 30.63 -8.46
N GLN A 99 23.40 31.59 -9.30
CA GLN A 99 22.05 32.15 -9.32
C GLN A 99 20.97 31.06 -9.21
N GLY A 100 20.30 31.00 -8.06
CA GLY A 100 19.16 30.10 -7.81
C GLY A 100 19.42 28.86 -6.95
N THR A 101 20.62 28.69 -6.37
CA THR A 101 20.92 27.57 -5.45
C THR A 101 20.80 27.97 -3.97
N THR A 102 20.06 27.17 -3.21
CA THR A 102 19.85 27.35 -1.77
C THR A 102 21.13 27.04 -0.99
N LYS A 103 21.44 27.84 0.04
CA LYS A 103 22.61 27.59 0.88
C LYS A 103 22.44 26.25 1.63
N ALA A 104 23.45 25.38 1.59
CA ALA A 104 23.42 24.06 2.23
C ALA A 104 22.98 24.09 3.73
N PRO A 105 23.40 25.06 4.57
CA PRO A 105 22.93 25.13 5.95
C PRO A 105 21.43 25.38 6.09
N VAL A 106 20.83 26.14 5.17
CA VAL A 106 19.38 26.42 5.16
C VAL A 106 18.61 25.17 4.75
N ARG A 107 19.10 24.44 3.75
CA ARG A 107 18.52 23.15 3.34
C ARG A 107 18.56 22.14 4.48
N ASN A 108 19.69 22.01 5.17
CA ASN A 108 19.86 21.10 6.30
C ASN A 108 18.96 21.50 7.49
N LEU A 109 18.72 22.80 7.70
CA LEU A 109 17.76 23.27 8.70
C LEU A 109 16.32 22.87 8.32
N ILE A 110 15.90 23.11 7.08
CA ILE A 110 14.55 22.74 6.62
C ILE A 110 14.36 21.23 6.73
N GLU A 111 15.34 20.43 6.30
CA GLU A 111 15.29 18.97 6.45
C GLU A 111 15.18 18.54 7.91
N SER A 112 15.96 19.16 8.80
CA SER A 112 15.90 18.89 10.24
C SER A 112 14.54 19.25 10.85
N VAL A 113 13.92 20.35 10.42
CA VAL A 113 12.59 20.76 10.89
C VAL A 113 11.53 19.79 10.38
N LEU A 114 11.58 19.39 9.10
CA LEU A 114 10.65 18.40 8.53
C LEU A 114 10.77 17.04 9.20
N ARG A 115 12.00 16.55 9.43
CA ARG A 115 12.24 15.31 10.17
C ARG A 115 11.68 15.38 11.59
N ASN A 116 11.87 16.50 12.29
CA ASN A 116 11.35 16.66 13.64
C ASN A 116 9.82 16.77 13.67
N ALA A 117 9.22 17.48 12.71
CA ALA A 117 7.77 17.56 12.57
C ALA A 117 7.15 16.17 12.28
N GLY A 118 7.78 15.38 11.40
CA GLY A 118 7.38 13.99 11.15
C GLY A 118 7.49 13.10 12.39
N ALA A 119 8.58 13.24 13.16
CA ALA A 119 8.77 12.50 14.41
C ALA A 119 7.75 12.91 15.49
N ALA A 120 7.44 14.20 15.61
CA ALA A 120 6.44 14.70 16.55
C ALA A 120 5.03 14.20 16.20
N LEU A 121 4.70 14.14 14.91
CA LEU A 121 3.44 13.59 14.42
C LEU A 121 3.32 12.10 14.78
N GLN A 122 4.35 11.30 14.50
CA GLN A 122 4.39 9.90 14.88
C GLN A 122 4.25 9.72 16.40
N ALA A 123 4.93 10.53 17.21
CA ALA A 123 4.82 10.48 18.67
C ALA A 123 3.42 10.81 19.17
N ALA A 124 2.71 11.75 18.52
CA ALA A 124 1.32 12.05 18.83
C ALA A 124 0.40 10.85 18.48
N GLU A 125 0.60 10.22 17.32
CA GLU A 125 -0.13 9.02 16.91
C GLU A 125 0.09 7.85 17.89
N TYR A 126 1.34 7.62 18.32
CA TYR A 126 1.65 6.58 19.31
C TYR A 126 1.00 6.83 20.67
N ARG A 127 0.91 8.09 21.10
CA ARG A 127 0.25 8.43 22.38
C ARG A 127 -1.25 8.17 22.32
N ASP A 128 -1.89 8.59 21.25
CA ASP A 128 -3.32 8.38 21.02
C ASP A 128 -3.67 6.88 20.92
N MET A 129 -2.81 6.10 20.25
CA MET A 129 -2.92 4.64 20.19
C MET A 129 -2.77 4.00 21.57
N LYS A 130 -1.78 4.43 22.36
CA LYS A 130 -1.56 3.91 23.71
C LYS A 130 -2.72 4.21 24.66
N LEU A 131 -3.31 5.40 24.58
CA LEU A 131 -4.49 5.77 25.38
C LEU A 131 -5.72 4.94 25.00
N SER A 132 -5.88 4.58 23.72
CA SER A 132 -6.97 3.71 23.24
C SER A 132 -6.82 2.25 23.73
N VAL A 133 -5.59 1.76 23.92
CA VAL A 133 -5.34 0.42 24.47
C VAL A 133 -5.72 0.31 25.96
N GLU A 134 -5.61 1.40 26.72
CA GLU A 134 -5.88 1.42 28.17
C GLU A 134 -7.33 1.79 28.52
N GLY A 135 -8.05 2.52 27.64
CA GLY A 135 -9.39 3.07 27.92
C GLY A 135 -10.54 2.59 27.02
N GLY A 136 -10.29 1.63 26.12
CA GLY A 136 -11.21 1.28 25.04
C GLY A 136 -11.02 2.18 23.81
N PRO A 137 -11.62 1.82 22.66
CA PRO A 137 -11.34 2.49 21.40
C PRO A 137 -11.79 3.95 21.44
N SER A 138 -10.85 4.89 21.27
CA SER A 138 -11.19 6.30 21.14
C SER A 138 -12.05 6.53 19.88
N PRO A 139 -13.01 7.48 19.89
CA PRO A 139 -13.79 7.83 18.70
C PRO A 139 -12.90 8.22 17.52
N LEU A 140 -11.72 8.78 17.81
CA LEU A 140 -10.71 9.14 16.82
C LEU A 140 -10.14 7.88 16.14
N THR A 141 -9.82 6.85 16.93
CA THR A 141 -9.36 5.55 16.41
C THR A 141 -10.41 4.88 15.55
N VAL A 142 -11.68 4.90 15.98
CA VAL A 142 -12.82 4.35 15.20
C VAL A 142 -12.98 5.09 13.86
N ALA A 143 -12.91 6.43 13.87
CA ALA A 143 -12.99 7.23 12.64
C ALA A 143 -11.80 7.00 11.69
N ARG A 144 -10.58 6.79 12.21
CA ARG A 144 -9.43 6.37 11.39
C ARG A 144 -9.62 4.98 10.79
N LEU A 145 -10.20 4.05 11.53
CA LEU A 145 -10.49 2.70 11.02
C LEU A 145 -11.57 2.74 9.94
N ASN A 146 -12.61 3.57 10.11
CA ASN A 146 -13.64 3.82 9.08
C ASN A 146 -13.02 4.38 7.80
N GLN A 147 -12.13 5.37 7.92
CA GLN A 147 -11.42 5.88 6.76
C GLN A 147 -10.56 4.81 6.09
N ALA A 148 -9.83 4.02 6.88
CA ALA A 148 -8.98 2.96 6.34
C ALA A 148 -9.80 1.84 5.66
N LEU A 149 -11.00 1.55 6.16
CA LEU A 149 -11.95 0.64 5.53
C LEU A 149 -12.45 1.19 4.18
N ALA A 150 -12.78 2.49 4.12
CA ALA A 150 -13.20 3.14 2.88
C ALA A 150 -12.07 3.18 1.83
N GLU A 151 -10.84 3.50 2.25
CA GLU A 151 -9.65 3.45 1.39
C GLU A 151 -9.41 2.01 0.88
N TRP A 152 -9.54 1.00 1.75
CA TRP A 152 -9.44 -0.40 1.35
C TRP A 152 -10.54 -0.81 0.36
N ALA A 153 -11.78 -0.40 0.57
CA ALA A 153 -12.90 -0.75 -0.31
C ALA A 153 -12.68 -0.17 -1.72
N GLN A 154 -12.22 1.08 -1.81
CA GLN A 154 -11.85 1.70 -3.07
C GLN A 154 -10.71 0.93 -3.75
N ASP A 155 -9.62 0.67 -3.03
CA ASP A 155 -8.47 -0.08 -3.53
C ASP A 155 -8.84 -1.49 -4.00
N ALA A 156 -9.74 -2.18 -3.28
CA ALA A 156 -10.20 -3.52 -3.63
C ALA A 156 -11.05 -3.52 -4.91
N HIS A 157 -11.90 -2.51 -5.10
CA HIS A 157 -12.66 -2.35 -6.33
C HIS A 157 -11.76 -2.02 -7.52
N GLU A 158 -10.76 -1.16 -7.34
CA GLU A 158 -9.76 -0.84 -8.36
C GLU A 158 -8.92 -2.08 -8.72
N GLU A 159 -8.48 -2.85 -7.73
CA GLU A 159 -7.74 -4.11 -7.95
C GLU A 159 -8.60 -5.12 -8.71
N LEU A 160 -9.86 -5.32 -8.32
CA LEU A 160 -10.77 -6.25 -8.98
C LEU A 160 -10.88 -5.93 -10.47
N GLN A 161 -11.10 -4.65 -10.80
CA GLN A 161 -11.22 -4.21 -12.17
C GLN A 161 -9.92 -4.42 -12.94
N GLN A 162 -8.79 -3.93 -12.42
CA GLN A 162 -7.50 -3.99 -13.10
C GLN A 162 -7.01 -5.43 -13.28
N GLN A 163 -7.05 -6.26 -12.23
CA GLN A 163 -6.54 -7.63 -12.28
C GLN A 163 -7.40 -8.52 -13.18
N LEU A 164 -8.73 -8.36 -13.15
CA LEU A 164 -9.62 -9.12 -14.03
C LEU A 164 -9.50 -8.66 -15.49
N GLU A 165 -9.36 -7.36 -15.74
CA GLU A 165 -9.09 -6.87 -17.10
C GLU A 165 -7.79 -7.45 -17.66
N ILE A 166 -6.70 -7.46 -16.88
CA ILE A 166 -5.43 -8.10 -17.27
C ILE A 166 -5.63 -9.61 -17.50
N ALA A 167 -6.42 -10.28 -16.67
CA ALA A 167 -6.68 -11.71 -16.80
C ALA A 167 -7.43 -12.03 -18.11
N PHE A 168 -8.51 -11.29 -18.39
CA PHE A 168 -9.38 -11.52 -19.54
C PHE A 168 -8.80 -10.97 -20.85
N VAL A 169 -7.94 -9.96 -20.84
CA VAL A 169 -7.16 -9.56 -22.02
C VAL A 169 -5.94 -10.47 -22.25
N GLY A 170 -5.53 -11.20 -21.21
CA GLY A 170 -4.33 -12.02 -21.18
C GLY A 170 -4.32 -13.20 -22.14
N GLU A 171 -3.13 -13.77 -22.34
CA GLU A 171 -2.94 -14.89 -23.27
C GLU A 171 -3.69 -16.15 -22.85
N ALA A 172 -3.80 -16.42 -21.54
CA ALA A 172 -4.53 -17.56 -21.00
C ALA A 172 -6.01 -17.55 -21.44
N TRP A 173 -6.69 -16.40 -21.38
CA TRP A 173 -8.07 -16.27 -21.85
C TRP A 173 -8.19 -16.45 -23.36
N ARG A 174 -7.23 -15.89 -24.13
CA ARG A 174 -7.16 -16.08 -25.60
C ARG A 174 -6.81 -17.51 -26.01
N GLN A 175 -6.23 -18.32 -25.11
CA GLN A 175 -6.02 -19.73 -25.33
C GLN A 175 -7.32 -20.54 -25.25
N MET A 176 -8.38 -19.99 -24.67
CA MET A 176 -9.73 -20.57 -24.62
C MET A 176 -10.59 -20.20 -25.83
N ASN A 177 -10.00 -19.89 -26.99
CA ASN A 177 -10.79 -19.62 -28.20
C ASN A 177 -11.41 -20.93 -28.73
N TRP A 178 -12.63 -20.84 -29.30
CA TRP A 178 -13.42 -22.00 -29.77
C TRP A 178 -12.60 -23.04 -30.56
N TRP A 179 -11.80 -22.58 -31.53
CA TRP A 179 -11.00 -23.45 -32.38
C TRP A 179 -9.87 -24.20 -31.63
N LYS A 180 -9.42 -23.70 -30.48
CA LYS A 180 -8.39 -24.36 -29.65
C LYS A 180 -8.96 -25.47 -28.78
N LEU A 181 -10.26 -25.44 -28.48
CA LEU A 181 -10.92 -26.46 -27.65
C LEU A 181 -10.77 -27.87 -28.23
N PHE A 182 -10.75 -28.01 -29.56
CA PHE A 182 -10.56 -29.30 -30.22
C PHE A 182 -9.25 -30.01 -29.86
N TRP A 183 -8.24 -29.25 -29.45
CA TRP A 183 -6.91 -29.78 -29.10
C TRP A 183 -6.58 -29.63 -27.62
N ARG A 184 -7.22 -28.67 -26.92
CA ARG A 184 -6.89 -28.25 -25.55
C ARG A 184 -8.16 -28.07 -24.70
N VAL A 185 -9.08 -29.02 -24.76
CA VAL A 185 -10.28 -28.96 -23.91
C VAL A 185 -9.94 -29.11 -22.43
N ASP A 186 -8.89 -29.88 -22.11
CA ASP A 186 -8.49 -30.14 -20.72
C ASP A 186 -7.72 -28.97 -20.08
N ASP A 187 -7.11 -28.10 -20.88
CA ASP A 187 -6.40 -26.90 -20.39
C ASP A 187 -7.37 -25.85 -19.83
N VAL A 188 -8.67 -25.93 -20.18
CA VAL A 188 -9.67 -24.94 -19.81
C VAL A 188 -9.81 -24.81 -18.28
N GLY A 189 -9.90 -25.94 -17.57
CA GLY A 189 -9.99 -25.95 -16.11
C GLY A 189 -8.72 -25.43 -15.44
N MET A 190 -7.55 -25.83 -15.94
CA MET A 190 -6.25 -25.37 -15.44
C MET A 190 -6.10 -23.85 -15.60
N LEU A 191 -6.31 -23.33 -16.81
CA LEU A 191 -6.11 -21.91 -17.11
C LEU A 191 -7.09 -21.01 -16.36
N SER A 192 -8.37 -21.41 -16.26
CA SER A 192 -9.39 -20.65 -15.52
C SER A 192 -9.14 -20.70 -14.01
N SER A 193 -8.74 -21.85 -13.47
CA SER A 193 -8.32 -21.98 -12.06
C SER A 193 -7.09 -21.13 -11.75
N GLU A 194 -6.08 -21.13 -12.62
CA GLU A 194 -4.89 -20.31 -12.46
C GLU A 194 -5.21 -18.81 -12.50
N MET A 195 -6.09 -18.39 -13.42
CA MET A 195 -6.55 -17.01 -13.52
C MET A 195 -7.20 -16.56 -12.21
N VAL A 196 -8.16 -17.33 -11.69
CA VAL A 196 -8.83 -17.03 -10.42
C VAL A 196 -7.85 -17.05 -9.26
N ALA A 197 -6.97 -18.06 -9.16
CA ALA A 197 -6.01 -18.19 -8.07
C ALA A 197 -5.04 -17.01 -7.97
N ARG A 198 -4.55 -16.51 -9.12
CA ARG A 198 -3.50 -15.47 -9.17
C ARG A 198 -4.04 -14.06 -9.18
N ARG A 199 -5.24 -13.83 -9.75
CA ARG A 199 -5.74 -12.49 -10.06
C ARG A 199 -6.96 -12.07 -9.23
N PHE A 200 -7.61 -12.99 -8.54
CA PHE A 200 -8.80 -12.68 -7.75
C PHE A 200 -8.42 -12.13 -6.37
N LEU A 201 -8.32 -10.79 -6.26
CA LEU A 201 -8.17 -10.02 -5.01
C LEU A 201 -7.02 -10.43 -4.05
N PRO A 202 -5.80 -10.76 -4.52
CA PRO A 202 -4.69 -11.12 -3.62
C PRO A 202 -4.20 -9.96 -2.73
N GLU A 203 -4.16 -8.71 -3.23
CA GLU A 203 -3.68 -7.58 -2.44
C GLU A 203 -4.74 -7.05 -1.48
N ALA A 204 -6.00 -7.00 -1.90
CA ALA A 204 -7.14 -6.66 -1.07
C ALA A 204 -7.25 -7.61 0.13
N GLU A 205 -7.01 -8.91 -0.06
CA GLU A 205 -6.98 -9.90 1.03
C GLU A 205 -5.86 -9.60 2.04
N LYS A 206 -4.64 -9.29 1.59
CA LYS A 206 -3.52 -8.92 2.49
C LYS A 206 -3.82 -7.64 3.27
N ARG A 207 -4.37 -6.62 2.61
CA ARG A 207 -4.75 -5.36 3.25
C ARG A 207 -5.90 -5.55 4.24
N LEU A 208 -6.85 -6.43 3.93
CA LEU A 208 -7.94 -6.81 4.82
C LEU A 208 -7.40 -7.44 6.11
N ILE A 209 -6.44 -8.37 6.00
CA ILE A 209 -5.79 -9.00 7.16
C ILE A 209 -5.05 -7.94 7.99
N PHE A 210 -4.38 -6.99 7.34
CA PHE A 210 -3.73 -5.88 8.04
C PHE A 210 -4.74 -4.98 8.78
N LEU A 211 -5.88 -4.65 8.16
CA LEU A 211 -6.95 -3.90 8.81
C LEU A 211 -7.57 -4.66 10.00
N ALA A 212 -7.79 -5.97 9.86
CA ALA A 212 -8.24 -6.81 10.96
C ALA A 212 -7.25 -6.77 12.15
N GLY A 213 -5.94 -6.80 11.87
CA GLY A 213 -4.91 -6.64 12.88
C GLY A 213 -4.95 -5.28 13.58
N ARG A 214 -5.17 -4.19 12.84
CA ARG A 214 -5.33 -2.84 13.42
C ARG A 214 -6.60 -2.70 14.25
N LEU A 215 -7.68 -3.34 13.83
CA LEU A 215 -8.93 -3.41 14.58
C LEU A 215 -8.72 -4.13 15.92
N GLN A 216 -7.94 -5.21 15.91
CA GLN A 216 -7.56 -5.94 17.12
C GLN A 216 -6.66 -5.12 18.05
N GLU A 217 -5.66 -4.42 17.49
CA GLU A 217 -4.80 -3.49 18.24
C GLU A 217 -5.59 -2.36 18.90
N ALA A 218 -6.63 -1.85 18.22
CA ALA A 218 -7.51 -0.82 18.75
C ALA A 218 -8.44 -1.30 19.88
N GLY A 219 -8.40 -2.58 20.26
CA GLY A 219 -9.22 -3.13 21.35
C GLY A 219 -10.71 -3.29 21.00
N VAL A 220 -11.11 -2.93 19.77
CA VAL A 220 -12.47 -3.11 19.22
C VAL A 220 -12.88 -4.59 19.24
N ALA A 221 -11.89 -5.48 19.12
CA ALA A 221 -12.06 -6.93 19.07
C ALA A 221 -11.96 -7.66 20.42
N GLY A 222 -11.78 -6.97 21.56
CA GLY A 222 -11.82 -7.63 22.86
C GLY A 222 -10.96 -7.01 23.95
N ILE A 223 -11.55 -6.08 24.70
CA ILE A 223 -11.40 -6.02 26.16
C ILE A 223 -12.79 -5.79 26.77
N THR A 224 -13.64 -6.81 26.73
CA THR A 224 -14.61 -6.99 27.82
C THR A 224 -13.96 -7.95 28.81
N ALA A 225 -13.72 -7.48 30.03
CA ALA A 225 -13.15 -8.23 31.14
C ALA A 225 -13.67 -9.68 31.20
N GLY A 226 -12.81 -10.65 30.90
CA GLY A 226 -13.06 -12.08 31.07
C GLY A 226 -13.70 -12.81 29.88
N GLY A 227 -12.87 -13.43 29.04
CA GLY A 227 -13.26 -14.55 28.17
C GLY A 227 -12.89 -14.40 26.70
N ASP A 228 -12.20 -15.41 26.15
CA ASP A 228 -11.88 -15.64 24.73
C ASP A 228 -13.11 -15.53 23.81
N LYS A 229 -13.49 -14.31 23.41
CA LYS A 229 -14.43 -14.09 22.32
C LYS A 229 -13.68 -13.58 21.11
N SER A 230 -13.31 -14.51 20.23
CA SER A 230 -12.93 -14.20 18.85
C SER A 230 -14.03 -13.40 18.18
N VAL A 231 -13.66 -12.35 17.45
CA VAL A 231 -14.57 -11.62 16.57
C VAL A 231 -15.31 -12.61 15.67
N THR A 232 -16.64 -12.55 15.68
CA THR A 232 -17.45 -13.42 14.84
C THR A 232 -17.83 -12.61 13.62
N TYR A 233 -17.25 -12.96 12.47
CA TYR A 233 -17.64 -12.38 11.20
C TYR A 233 -18.77 -13.23 10.60
N SER A 234 -19.81 -12.57 10.10
CA SER A 234 -20.86 -13.22 9.32
C SER A 234 -20.23 -13.92 8.12
N GLY A 235 -20.47 -15.22 7.98
CA GLY A 235 -19.93 -15.99 6.86
C GLY A 235 -20.69 -15.71 5.54
N PRO A 236 -20.09 -16.04 4.40
CA PRO A 236 -20.70 -15.81 3.09
C PRO A 236 -22.00 -16.61 2.93
N ALA A 237 -23.03 -15.97 2.40
CA ALA A 237 -24.27 -16.63 2.02
C ALA A 237 -24.02 -17.50 0.78
N VAL A 238 -24.19 -18.82 0.92
CA VAL A 238 -24.10 -19.75 -0.20
C VAL A 238 -25.29 -19.48 -1.14
N PRO A 239 -25.08 -19.22 -2.44
CA PRO A 239 -26.18 -19.16 -3.38
C PRO A 239 -26.86 -20.54 -3.47
N PRO A 240 -28.21 -20.61 -3.58
CA PRO A 240 -28.88 -21.88 -3.79
C PRO A 240 -28.34 -22.51 -5.09
N LEU A 241 -27.98 -23.80 -5.03
CA LEU A 241 -27.61 -24.61 -6.19
C LEU A 241 -28.55 -24.30 -7.37
N PHE A 242 -27.98 -24.15 -8.57
CA PHE A 242 -28.73 -23.96 -9.81
C PHE A 242 -29.97 -24.86 -9.87
N PRO A 243 -31.12 -24.38 -10.39
CA PRO A 243 -32.31 -25.21 -10.52
C PRO A 243 -32.07 -26.19 -11.68
N GLU A 244 -31.49 -27.36 -11.38
CA GLU A 244 -31.70 -28.52 -12.23
C GLU A 244 -33.19 -28.84 -12.20
N GLY A 245 -33.79 -28.80 -13.39
CA GLY A 245 -35.23 -28.89 -13.53
C GLY A 245 -35.77 -30.20 -13.00
N GLU A 246 -36.40 -30.17 -11.83
CA GLU A 246 -37.46 -31.10 -11.50
C GLU A 246 -38.50 -30.43 -10.59
N ARG A 247 -39.75 -30.43 -11.07
CA ARG A 247 -40.90 -29.88 -10.37
C ARG A 247 -41.22 -30.72 -9.14
N VAL A 248 -41.00 -30.24 -7.91
CA VAL A 248 -41.77 -30.67 -6.74
C VAL A 248 -41.90 -29.52 -5.72
N VAL A 249 -43.14 -29.03 -5.62
CA VAL A 249 -43.83 -28.43 -4.46
C VAL A 249 -43.16 -27.26 -3.72
N ALA A 250 -43.79 -26.10 -3.87
CA ALA A 250 -43.67 -24.95 -2.99
C ALA A 250 -43.80 -25.35 -1.51
N THR A 251 -42.72 -25.20 -0.76
CA THR A 251 -42.80 -24.96 0.67
C THR A 251 -41.83 -23.83 1.00
N THR A 252 -42.39 -22.74 1.48
CA THR A 252 -41.75 -21.53 1.95
C THR A 252 -40.84 -21.85 3.14
N SER A 253 -39.53 -21.93 2.92
CA SER A 253 -38.51 -21.81 3.98
C SER A 253 -37.22 -21.29 3.36
N THR A 254 -37.01 -19.98 3.48
CA THR A 254 -35.76 -19.28 3.18
C THR A 254 -34.75 -19.61 4.29
N GLU A 255 -34.16 -20.82 4.26
CA GLU A 255 -33.05 -21.16 5.14
C GLU A 255 -31.74 -21.00 4.37
N THR A 256 -31.26 -19.77 4.33
CA THR A 256 -29.86 -19.47 4.01
C THR A 256 -29.02 -20.10 5.10
N THR A 257 -28.43 -21.27 4.85
CA THR A 257 -27.50 -21.88 5.81
C THR A 257 -26.24 -21.01 5.85
N THR A 258 -26.19 -20.05 6.77
CA THR A 258 -25.01 -19.25 7.07
C THR A 258 -23.97 -20.19 7.66
N LEU A 259 -22.95 -20.56 6.88
CA LEU A 259 -21.74 -21.15 7.44
C LEU A 259 -21.07 -20.06 8.27
N GLU A 260 -21.34 -20.00 9.57
CA GLU A 260 -20.64 -19.13 10.50
C GLU A 260 -19.16 -19.51 10.54
N THR A 261 -18.36 -18.95 9.64
CA THR A 261 -16.91 -19.08 9.70
C THR A 261 -16.42 -18.17 10.82
N LYS A 262 -16.37 -18.72 12.03
CA LYS A 262 -15.72 -18.10 13.19
C LYS A 262 -14.21 -18.02 12.93
N GLY A 263 -13.77 -16.90 12.36
CA GLY A 263 -12.39 -16.63 11.99
C GLY A 263 -11.90 -15.29 12.56
N THR A 264 -10.59 -15.10 12.62
CA THR A 264 -9.96 -13.87 13.14
C THR A 264 -10.19 -12.64 12.23
N TRP A 265 -10.57 -12.85 10.97
CA TRP A 265 -10.93 -11.84 9.97
C TRP A 265 -12.04 -12.38 9.05
N PRO A 266 -12.75 -11.52 8.30
CA PRO A 266 -13.84 -11.97 7.43
C PRO A 266 -13.28 -12.71 6.21
N ALA A 267 -13.81 -13.90 5.96
CA ALA A 267 -13.30 -14.84 4.95
C ALA A 267 -14.07 -14.80 3.62
N HIS A 268 -14.84 -13.74 3.32
CA HIS A 268 -15.66 -13.70 2.09
C HIS A 268 -14.81 -13.79 0.81
N ILE A 269 -13.70 -13.06 0.71
CA ILE A 269 -12.80 -13.09 -0.47
C ILE A 269 -12.21 -14.49 -0.70
N PRO A 270 -11.53 -15.14 0.28
CA PRO A 270 -10.98 -16.48 0.06
C PRO A 270 -12.08 -17.52 -0.15
N PHE A 271 -13.24 -17.37 0.50
CA PHE A 271 -14.39 -18.24 0.25
C PHE A 271 -14.89 -18.12 -1.20
N THR A 272 -15.11 -16.91 -1.70
CA THR A 272 -15.54 -16.70 -3.08
C THR A 272 -14.51 -17.21 -4.08
N ARG A 273 -13.21 -17.06 -3.80
CA ARG A 273 -12.15 -17.64 -4.63
C ARG A 273 -12.27 -19.17 -4.71
N ASN A 274 -12.48 -19.83 -3.57
CA ASN A 274 -12.66 -21.28 -3.51
C ASN A 274 -13.96 -21.72 -4.18
N TYR A 275 -15.04 -20.96 -4.01
CA TYR A 275 -16.33 -21.17 -4.68
C TYR A 275 -16.17 -21.14 -6.20
N LEU A 276 -15.52 -20.11 -6.73
CA LEU A 276 -15.25 -19.98 -8.17
C LEU A 276 -14.42 -21.17 -8.68
N GLN A 277 -13.41 -21.60 -7.93
CA GLN A 277 -12.56 -22.74 -8.29
C GLN A 277 -13.27 -24.09 -8.22
N ALA A 278 -14.18 -24.28 -7.27
CA ALA A 278 -14.84 -25.56 -7.03
C ALA A 278 -16.10 -25.74 -7.89
N GLU A 279 -16.85 -24.67 -8.16
CA GLU A 279 -18.14 -24.76 -8.87
C GLU A 279 -18.05 -24.24 -10.31
N THR A 280 -17.64 -22.98 -10.50
CA THR A 280 -17.74 -22.33 -11.81
C THR A 280 -16.70 -22.85 -12.81
N VAL A 281 -15.48 -23.14 -12.34
CA VAL A 281 -14.38 -23.64 -13.19
C VAL A 281 -14.70 -25.04 -13.76
N PRO A 282 -15.11 -26.04 -12.95
CA PRO A 282 -15.52 -27.33 -13.49
C PRO A 282 -16.75 -27.24 -14.39
N ALA A 283 -17.72 -26.37 -14.08
CA ALA A 283 -18.90 -26.16 -14.93
C ALA A 283 -18.51 -25.66 -16.34
N LEU A 284 -17.57 -24.71 -16.40
CA LEU A 284 -17.07 -24.18 -17.67
C LEU A 284 -16.28 -25.24 -18.46
N GLN A 285 -15.50 -26.08 -17.78
CA GLN A 285 -14.82 -27.22 -18.40
C GLN A 285 -15.81 -28.26 -18.95
N ALA A 286 -16.83 -28.63 -18.17
CA ALA A 286 -17.85 -29.58 -18.60
C ALA A 286 -18.63 -29.06 -19.82
N MET A 287 -18.91 -27.74 -19.86
CA MET A 287 -19.52 -27.11 -21.02
C MET A 287 -18.60 -27.17 -22.25
N ALA A 288 -17.31 -26.92 -22.10
CA ALA A 288 -16.33 -27.05 -23.18
C ALA A 288 -16.29 -28.48 -23.75
N GLN A 289 -16.19 -29.48 -22.87
CA GLN A 289 -16.19 -30.90 -23.24
C GLN A 289 -17.49 -31.30 -23.95
N LYS A 290 -18.64 -30.85 -23.44
CA LYS A 290 -19.95 -31.07 -24.07
C LYS A 290 -20.02 -30.48 -25.48
N LEU A 291 -19.52 -29.27 -25.70
CA LEU A 291 -19.55 -28.63 -27.02
C LEU A 291 -18.63 -29.34 -28.02
N VAL A 292 -17.46 -29.82 -27.59
CA VAL A 292 -16.56 -30.62 -28.43
C VAL A 292 -17.23 -31.94 -28.82
N LEU A 293 -17.84 -32.66 -27.88
CA LEU A 293 -18.58 -33.89 -28.18
C LEU A 293 -19.77 -33.65 -29.12
N GLN A 294 -20.51 -32.56 -28.90
CA GLN A 294 -21.60 -32.16 -29.79
C GLN A 294 -21.11 -31.87 -31.21
N SER A 295 -19.95 -31.22 -31.36
CA SER A 295 -19.38 -30.94 -32.68
C SER A 295 -18.98 -32.22 -33.42
N SER A 296 -18.40 -33.20 -32.73
CA SER A 296 -18.05 -34.51 -33.32
C SER A 296 -19.27 -35.29 -33.77
N THR A 297 -20.34 -35.31 -32.94
CA THR A 297 -21.59 -35.98 -33.30
C THR A 297 -22.27 -35.33 -34.49
N LEU A 298 -22.29 -34.00 -34.53
CA LEU A 298 -22.95 -33.25 -35.60
C LEU A 298 -22.14 -33.31 -36.91
N ALA A 299 -20.81 -33.29 -36.84
CA ALA A 299 -19.95 -33.54 -37.99
C ALA A 299 -20.14 -34.97 -38.53
N GLY A 300 -20.21 -35.97 -37.65
CA GLY A 300 -20.49 -37.36 -38.02
C GLY A 300 -21.86 -37.53 -38.69
N ALA A 301 -22.92 -36.95 -38.10
CA ALA A 301 -24.27 -36.98 -38.66
C ALA A 301 -24.36 -36.29 -40.02
N THR A 302 -23.72 -35.13 -40.19
CA THR A 302 -23.73 -34.41 -41.47
C THR A 302 -22.92 -35.15 -42.54
N THR A 303 -21.80 -35.78 -42.16
CA THR A 303 -21.01 -36.63 -43.07
C THR A 303 -21.79 -37.88 -43.48
N ALA A 304 -22.50 -38.52 -42.55
CA ALA A 304 -23.37 -39.66 -42.84
C ALA A 304 -24.51 -39.27 -43.79
N LEU A 305 -25.14 -38.10 -43.60
CA LEU A 305 -26.14 -37.56 -44.53
C LEU A 305 -25.55 -37.30 -45.92
N GLY A 306 -24.34 -36.75 -46.02
CA GLY A 306 -23.63 -36.60 -47.29
C GLY A 306 -23.37 -37.95 -47.97
N GLY A 307 -22.96 -38.97 -47.21
CA GLY A 307 -22.76 -40.33 -47.72
C GLY A 307 -24.07 -41.01 -48.16
N MET A 308 -25.16 -40.83 -47.43
CA MET A 308 -26.49 -41.32 -47.82
C MET A 308 -27.00 -40.61 -49.08
N SER A 309 -26.75 -39.31 -49.21
CA SER A 309 -27.06 -38.54 -50.43
C SER A 309 -26.28 -39.08 -51.64
N TRP A 310 -25.01 -39.44 -51.45
CA TRP A 310 -24.21 -40.06 -52.51
C TRP A 310 -24.78 -41.43 -52.93
N LEU A 311 -25.16 -42.27 -51.97
CA LEU A 311 -25.84 -43.54 -52.25
C LEU A 311 -27.20 -43.36 -52.94
N SER A 312 -27.86 -42.22 -52.72
CA SER A 312 -29.12 -41.86 -53.36
C SER A 312 -28.97 -41.35 -54.80
N GLY A 313 -27.75 -41.24 -55.34
CA GLY A 313 -27.48 -40.88 -56.74
C GLY A 313 -27.16 -39.40 -57.00
N PHE A 314 -26.94 -38.60 -55.95
CA PHE A 314 -26.46 -37.22 -56.09
C PHE A 314 -24.97 -37.17 -56.47
N GLY A 315 -24.54 -36.07 -57.11
CA GLY A 315 -23.15 -35.89 -57.52
C GLY A 315 -22.19 -35.72 -56.34
N VAL A 316 -20.94 -36.18 -56.45
CA VAL A 316 -19.91 -36.07 -55.39
C VAL A 316 -19.73 -34.63 -54.89
N TYR A 317 -19.83 -33.64 -55.79
CA TYR A 317 -19.76 -32.21 -55.45
C TYR A 317 -20.96 -31.74 -54.62
N GLU A 318 -22.17 -32.21 -54.93
CA GLU A 318 -23.40 -31.83 -54.24
C GLU A 318 -23.45 -32.46 -52.84
N CYS A 319 -23.07 -33.73 -52.73
CA CYS A 319 -22.98 -34.43 -51.45
C CYS A 319 -21.91 -33.79 -50.53
N GLY A 320 -20.76 -33.42 -51.10
CA GLY A 320 -19.71 -32.70 -50.39
C GLY A 320 -20.16 -31.32 -49.90
N ALA A 321 -20.94 -30.60 -50.72
CA ALA A 321 -21.50 -29.30 -50.34
C ALA A 321 -22.51 -29.42 -49.19
N ILE A 322 -23.40 -30.42 -49.22
CA ILE A 322 -24.37 -30.69 -48.13
C ILE A 322 -23.63 -30.99 -46.82
N ALA A 323 -22.61 -31.85 -46.88
CA ALA A 323 -21.79 -32.19 -45.72
C ALA A 323 -21.03 -30.97 -45.16
N ALA A 324 -20.34 -30.22 -46.02
CA ALA A 324 -19.57 -29.04 -45.61
C ALA A 324 -20.47 -27.94 -45.03
N LEU A 325 -21.64 -27.71 -45.62
CA LEU A 325 -22.58 -26.68 -45.17
C LEU A 325 -23.16 -27.02 -43.79
N GLY A 326 -23.58 -28.27 -43.55
CA GLY A 326 -24.08 -28.64 -42.22
C GLY A 326 -22.99 -28.60 -41.14
N ILE A 327 -21.74 -28.94 -41.47
CA ILE A 327 -20.60 -28.76 -40.57
C ILE A 327 -20.34 -27.28 -40.28
N ALA A 328 -20.34 -26.41 -41.30
CA ALA A 328 -20.08 -24.99 -41.11
C ALA A 328 -21.18 -24.31 -40.26
N LEU A 329 -22.45 -24.59 -40.53
CA LEU A 329 -23.57 -24.02 -39.78
C LEU A 329 -23.60 -24.51 -38.32
N SER A 330 -23.30 -25.79 -38.11
CA SER A 330 -23.24 -26.35 -36.76
C SER A 330 -22.11 -25.77 -35.92
N LEU A 331 -20.90 -25.70 -36.47
CA LEU A 331 -19.75 -25.11 -35.80
C LEU A 331 -19.97 -23.64 -35.48
N ARG A 332 -20.60 -22.88 -36.39
CA ARG A 332 -20.97 -21.48 -36.13
C ARG A 332 -21.90 -21.38 -34.92
N GLY A 333 -22.94 -22.21 -34.85
CA GLY A 333 -23.85 -22.24 -33.71
C GLY A 333 -23.13 -22.54 -32.39
N LEU A 334 -22.27 -23.55 -32.39
CA LEU A 334 -21.50 -23.98 -31.21
C LEU A 334 -20.47 -22.93 -30.77
N GLN A 335 -19.78 -22.27 -31.72
CA GLN A 335 -18.88 -21.16 -31.45
C GLN A 335 -19.62 -20.03 -30.70
N THR A 336 -20.78 -19.60 -31.19
CA THR A 336 -21.53 -18.53 -30.49
C THR A 336 -22.00 -18.95 -29.10
N ARG A 337 -22.25 -20.24 -28.86
CA ARG A 337 -22.61 -20.74 -27.52
C ARG A 337 -21.40 -20.70 -26.59
N TRP A 338 -20.22 -21.03 -27.09
CA TRP A 338 -18.97 -20.98 -26.34
C TRP A 338 -18.58 -19.54 -25.97
N GLU A 339 -18.64 -18.62 -26.94
CA GLU A 339 -18.32 -17.21 -26.70
C GLU A 339 -19.27 -16.61 -25.67
N ARG A 340 -20.58 -16.87 -25.76
CA ARG A 340 -21.55 -16.46 -24.74
C ARG A 340 -21.27 -17.04 -23.36
N ALA A 341 -20.82 -18.30 -23.27
CA ALA A 341 -20.48 -18.93 -22.01
C ALA A 341 -19.25 -18.29 -21.36
N ARG A 342 -18.25 -17.95 -22.18
CA ARG A 342 -17.08 -17.19 -21.75
C ARG A 342 -17.46 -15.82 -21.23
N ASP A 343 -18.25 -15.06 -21.98
CA ASP A 343 -18.71 -13.73 -21.58
C ASP A 343 -19.55 -13.79 -20.30
N PHE A 344 -20.41 -14.81 -20.18
CA PHE A 344 -21.20 -15.05 -18.97
C PHE A 344 -20.32 -15.32 -17.75
N TRP A 345 -19.34 -16.21 -17.87
CA TRP A 345 -18.40 -16.50 -16.77
C TRP A 345 -17.54 -15.27 -16.43
N GLU A 346 -17.16 -14.49 -17.43
CA GLU A 346 -16.48 -13.20 -17.23
C GLU A 346 -17.31 -12.22 -16.38
N GLY A 347 -18.62 -12.20 -16.62
CA GLY A 347 -19.58 -11.44 -15.83
C GLY A 347 -19.72 -12.01 -14.42
N GLU A 348 -19.91 -13.32 -14.30
CA GLU A 348 -20.07 -14.04 -13.03
C GLU A 348 -18.89 -13.79 -12.08
N VAL A 349 -17.65 -13.98 -12.54
CA VAL A 349 -16.45 -13.73 -11.72
C VAL A 349 -16.38 -12.27 -11.24
N ARG A 350 -16.79 -11.30 -12.07
CA ARG A 350 -16.82 -9.88 -11.68
C ARG A 350 -17.92 -9.57 -10.69
N GLU A 351 -19.12 -10.13 -10.86
CA GLU A 351 -20.23 -9.93 -9.95
C GLU A 351 -19.95 -10.58 -8.59
N GLU A 352 -19.44 -11.81 -8.57
CA GLU A 352 -19.07 -12.50 -7.34
C GLU A 352 -17.91 -11.78 -6.62
N GLY A 353 -16.94 -11.24 -7.35
CA GLY A 353 -15.91 -10.35 -6.79
C GLY A 353 -16.49 -9.10 -6.13
N ARG A 354 -17.45 -8.43 -6.78
CA ARG A 354 -18.11 -7.24 -6.21
C ARG A 354 -18.96 -7.57 -4.99
N LYS A 355 -19.67 -8.68 -5.00
CA LYS A 355 -20.45 -9.18 -3.85
C LYS A 355 -19.53 -9.51 -2.67
N ALA A 356 -18.40 -10.18 -2.93
CA ALA A 356 -17.43 -10.52 -1.90
C ALA A 356 -16.89 -9.25 -1.19
N ILE A 357 -16.49 -8.24 -1.96
CA ILE A 357 -15.99 -6.96 -1.41
C ILE A 357 -17.05 -6.28 -0.53
N ARG A 358 -18.29 -6.15 -1.03
CA ARG A 358 -19.39 -5.55 -0.28
C ARG A 358 -19.74 -6.33 0.98
N ALA A 359 -19.69 -7.66 0.93
CA ALA A 359 -19.94 -8.51 2.10
C ALA A 359 -18.85 -8.33 3.17
N THR A 360 -17.58 -8.25 2.77
CA THR A 360 -16.47 -7.89 3.69
C THR A 360 -16.62 -6.50 4.28
N GLU A 361 -16.97 -5.50 3.48
CA GLU A 361 -17.19 -4.13 3.94
C GLU A 361 -18.33 -4.09 4.96
N ALA A 362 -19.47 -4.70 4.64
CA ALA A 362 -20.61 -4.78 5.55
C ALA A 362 -20.26 -5.47 6.87
N SER A 363 -19.51 -6.57 6.82
CA SER A 363 -19.07 -7.29 8.02
C SER A 363 -18.12 -6.46 8.89
N PHE A 364 -17.26 -5.65 8.28
CA PHE A 364 -16.37 -4.75 9.01
C PHE A 364 -17.09 -3.52 9.57
N ALA A 365 -18.00 -2.94 8.78
CA ALA A 365 -18.81 -1.81 9.18
C ALA A 365 -19.72 -2.17 10.36
N GLU A 366 -20.36 -3.33 10.33
CA GLU A 366 -21.20 -3.84 11.44
C GLU A 366 -20.41 -3.93 12.76
N LEU A 367 -19.17 -4.43 12.70
CA LEU A 367 -18.30 -4.50 13.88
C LEU A 367 -17.90 -3.12 14.38
N LEU A 368 -17.60 -2.20 13.47
CA LEU A 368 -17.15 -0.87 13.82
C LEU A 368 -18.30 -0.03 14.41
N ASP A 369 -19.51 -0.18 13.86
CA ASP A 369 -20.75 0.40 14.38
C ASP A 369 -21.12 -0.16 15.75
N SER A 370 -20.89 -1.46 15.99
CA SER A 370 -21.17 -2.09 17.29
C SER A 370 -20.31 -1.52 18.44
N VAL A 371 -19.20 -0.87 18.11
CA VAL A 371 -18.23 -0.34 19.08
C VAL A 371 -18.19 1.18 19.13
N SER A 372 -18.79 1.88 18.17
CA SER A 372 -18.78 3.34 18.14
C SER A 372 -19.79 3.96 19.13
N PRO A 373 -19.36 4.74 20.14
CA PRO A 373 -20.18 5.85 20.63
C PRO A 373 -20.28 6.94 19.54
N GLU A 374 -21.32 7.78 19.55
CA GLU A 374 -21.44 8.92 18.62
C GLU A 374 -20.14 9.73 18.60
N VAL A 375 -19.54 9.89 17.42
CA VAL A 375 -18.27 10.62 17.25
C VAL A 375 -18.53 12.10 17.57
N PRO A 376 -17.92 12.68 18.62
CA PRO A 376 -18.07 14.09 18.93
C PRO A 376 -17.49 14.95 17.80
N GLU A 377 -18.11 16.10 17.50
CA GLU A 377 -17.64 17.03 16.45
C GLU A 377 -16.17 17.43 16.64
N ASP A 378 -15.73 17.55 17.89
CA ASP A 378 -14.35 17.90 18.26
C ASP A 378 -13.31 16.92 17.69
N VAL A 379 -13.66 15.64 17.60
CA VAL A 379 -12.77 14.57 17.13
C VAL A 379 -12.66 14.53 15.60
N ALA A 380 -13.74 14.92 14.91
CA ALA A 380 -13.72 15.05 13.46
C ALA A 380 -12.80 16.20 13.02
N LEU A 381 -12.80 17.31 13.77
CA LEU A 381 -11.90 18.44 13.56
C LEU A 381 -10.43 18.05 13.74
N GLU A 382 -10.09 17.34 14.82
CA GLU A 382 -8.72 16.86 15.05
C GLU A 382 -8.23 15.94 13.91
N LEU A 383 -9.10 15.11 13.33
CA LEU A 383 -8.76 14.26 12.20
C LEU A 383 -8.50 15.06 10.92
N GLU A 384 -9.28 16.09 10.68
CA GLU A 384 -9.09 16.99 9.56
C GLU A 384 -7.76 17.73 9.70
N GLU A 385 -7.45 18.26 10.88
CA GLU A 385 -6.15 18.89 11.18
C GLU A 385 -4.97 17.92 11.00
N LEU A 386 -5.11 16.66 11.40
CA LEU A 386 -4.08 15.64 11.16
C LEU A 386 -3.89 15.32 9.68
N LYS A 387 -4.96 15.30 8.88
CA LYS A 387 -4.86 15.14 7.42
C LYS A 387 -4.21 16.34 6.78
N GLU A 388 -4.60 17.54 7.19
CA GLU A 388 -4.02 18.79 6.69
C GLU A 388 -2.52 18.86 7.00
N THR A 389 -2.11 18.58 8.23
CA THR A 389 -0.70 18.57 8.64
C THR A 389 0.11 17.53 7.87
N LYS A 390 -0.40 16.31 7.66
CA LYS A 390 0.24 15.30 6.80
C LYS A 390 0.39 15.76 5.36
N SER A 391 -0.65 16.38 4.81
CA SER A 391 -0.64 16.89 3.44
C SER A 391 0.32 18.07 3.28
N ALA A 392 0.43 18.93 4.30
CA ALA A 392 1.35 20.05 4.36
C ALA A 392 2.80 19.56 4.46
N LEU A 393 3.06 18.54 5.27
CA LEU A 393 4.38 17.89 5.38
C LEU A 393 4.82 17.32 4.03
N LYS A 394 3.96 16.52 3.37
CA LYS A 394 4.24 15.97 2.03
C LYS A 394 4.49 17.06 0.99
N ARG A 395 3.73 18.16 1.03
CA ARG A 395 3.93 19.32 0.16
C ARG A 395 5.29 19.98 0.41
N ALA A 396 5.67 20.14 1.67
CA ALA A 396 6.95 20.73 2.06
C ALA A 396 8.15 19.84 1.71
N GLU A 397 8.05 18.51 1.88
CA GLU A 397 9.05 17.55 1.43
C GLU A 397 9.24 17.58 -0.09
N LYS A 398 8.14 17.62 -0.85
CA LYS A 398 8.17 17.75 -2.31
C LYS A 398 8.75 19.09 -2.76
N ALA A 399 8.52 20.16 -2.01
CA ALA A 399 9.13 21.46 -2.25
C ALA A 399 10.64 21.43 -1.96
N LEU A 400 11.08 20.82 -0.86
CA LEU A 400 12.49 20.63 -0.53
C LEU A 400 13.22 19.81 -1.61
N ALA A 401 12.59 18.75 -2.13
CA ALA A 401 13.15 17.96 -3.23
C ALA A 401 13.32 18.74 -4.55
N ARG A 402 12.59 19.86 -4.72
CA ARG A 402 12.67 20.74 -5.89
C ARG A 402 13.67 21.88 -5.72
N LEU A 403 14.12 22.16 -4.50
CA LEU A 403 15.15 23.16 -4.22
C LEU A 403 16.51 22.62 -4.68
N LYS A 404 17.21 23.42 -5.50
CA LYS A 404 18.58 23.14 -5.93
C LYS A 404 19.57 23.60 -4.88
#